data_AF-A0A9E4C3S2-F1
#
_entry.id   AF-A0A9E4C3S2-F1
#
_cell.length_a   1.000
_cell.length_b   1.000
_cell.length_c   1.000
_cell.angle_alpha   90.00
_cell.angle_beta   90.00
_cell.angle_gamma   90.00
#
_symmetry.space_group_name_H-M   'P 1'
#
loop_
_entity.id
_entity.type
_entity.pdbx_description
1 polymer ?
#
loop_
_entity_poly.entity_id
_entity_poly.type
_entity_poly.pdbx_seq_one_letter_code
_entity_poly.pdbx_strand_id
1 'polypeptide(L)' 'MPKPLTERQQSIYDFIADAIRSGGPPTIREIMDVFGINSTNGVRTTLETLEKKGYIRRRARRSRGIELVDFVKPASLS' A
#
# COMPACT_ATOMS: atom_id res chain seq x y z
N MET A 1 12.32 -12.94 1.63
CA MET A 1 11.05 -12.56 2.28
C MET A 1 10.90 -11.04 2.24
N PRO A 2 9.72 -10.49 1.94
CA PRO A 2 9.48 -9.05 2.03
C PRO A 2 9.75 -8.62 3.48
N LYS A 3 10.40 -7.46 3.65
CA LYS A 3 10.72 -6.97 4.99
C LYS A 3 9.40 -6.74 5.77
N PRO A 4 9.38 -6.97 7.09
CA PRO A 4 8.20 -6.68 7.90
C PRO A 4 7.77 -5.22 7.73
N LEU A 5 6.46 -4.99 7.69
CA LEU A 5 5.89 -3.63 7.73
C LEU A 5 5.87 -3.13 9.16
N THR A 6 6.07 -1.82 9.34
CA THR A 6 5.72 -1.18 10.61
C THR A 6 4.20 -1.14 10.74
N GLU A 7 3.67 -0.97 11.95
CA GLU A 7 2.21 -0.88 12.16
C GLU A 7 1.54 0.14 11.24
N ARG A 8 2.12 1.34 11.12
CA ARG A 8 1.59 2.37 10.23
C ARG A 8 1.65 2.00 8.74
N GLN A 9 2.69 1.29 8.32
CA GLN A 9 2.80 0.79 6.95
C GLN A 9 1.78 -0.32 6.68
N GLN A 10 1.56 -1.18 7.67
CA GLN A 10 0.58 -2.26 7.61
C GLN A 10 -0.83 -1.68 7.48
N SER A 11 -1.21 -0.71 8.32
CA SER A 11 -2.53 -0.07 8.23
C SER A 11 -2.78 0.59 6.87
N ILE A 12 -1.77 1.28 6.32
CA ILE A 12 -1.87 1.89 4.98
C ILE A 12 -1.99 0.82 3.89
N TYR A 13 -1.23 -0.27 4.00
CA TYR A 13 -1.34 -1.41 3.07
C TYR A 13 -2.73 -2.06 3.13
N ASP A 14 -3.26 -2.30 4.32
CA ASP A 14 -4.58 -2.92 4.51
C ASP A 14 -5.68 -2.04 3.92
N PHE A 15 -5.64 -0.73 4.16
CA PHE A 15 -6.56 0.22 3.54
C PHE A 15 -6.49 0.20 2.01
N ILE A 16 -5.29 0.15 1.43
CA ILE A 16 -5.11 0.03 -0.02
C ILE A 16 -5.69 -1.29 -0.53
N ALA A 17 -5.44 -2.39 0.19
CA ALA A 17 -5.91 -3.71 -0.20
C ALA A 17 -7.44 -3.79 -0.20
N ASP A 18 -8.08 -3.24 0.83
CA ASP A 18 -9.53 -3.23 0.96
C ASP A 18 -10.20 -2.32 -0.08
N ALA A 19 -9.61 -1.14 -0.36
CA ALA A 19 -10.08 -0.27 -1.42
C ALA A 19 -10.01 -0.97 -2.80
N ILE A 20 -8.89 -1.65 -3.09
CA ILE A 20 -8.72 -2.41 -4.35
C ILE A 20 -9.77 -3.53 -4.46
N ARG A 21 -10.00 -4.29 -3.38
CA ARG A 21 -11.01 -5.36 -3.34
C ARG A 21 -12.45 -4.83 -3.50
N SER A 22 -12.70 -3.60 -3.05
CA SER A 22 -14.06 -3.01 -3.00
C SER A 22 -14.44 -2.24 -4.27
N GLY A 23 -13.48 -1.82 -5.09
CA GLY A 23 -13.80 -1.06 -6.30
C GLY A 23 -12.62 -0.39 -7.01
N GLY A 24 -11.46 -0.29 -6.36
CA GLY A 24 -10.22 0.12 -7.02
C GLY A 24 -9.21 0.83 -6.12
N PRO A 25 -8.01 1.11 -6.64
CA PRO A 25 -6.92 1.64 -5.83
C PRO A 25 -7.21 3.06 -5.35
N PRO A 26 -6.89 3.39 -4.08
CA PRO A 26 -7.11 4.73 -3.56
C PRO A 26 -6.08 5.70 -4.15
N THR A 27 -6.43 6.98 -4.12
CA THR A 27 -5.58 8.11 -4.46
C THR A 27 -4.73 8.52 -3.26
N ILE A 28 -3.67 9.28 -3.52
CA ILE A 28 -2.82 9.86 -2.46
C ILE A 28 -3.65 10.72 -1.49
N ARG A 29 -4.66 11.46 -1.99
CA ARG A 29 -5.51 12.32 -1.15
C ARG A 29 -6.39 11.51 -0.22
N GLU A 30 -7.05 10.46 -0.72
CA GLU A 30 -7.87 9.57 0.12
C GLU A 30 -7.03 8.93 1.24
N ILE A 31 -5.78 8.52 0.95
CA ILE A 31 -4.86 8.01 1.98
C ILE A 31 -4.50 9.12 2.98
N MET A 32 -4.28 10.35 2.54
CA MET A 32 -4.01 11.47 3.44
C MET A 32 -5.17 11.73 4.40
N ASP A 33 -6.39 11.77 3.88
CA ASP A 33 -7.59 12.08 4.63
C ASP A 33 -7.89 11.01 5.70
N VAL A 34 -7.77 9.72 5.33
CA VAL A 34 -8.01 8.60 6.26
C VAL A 34 -6.97 8.51 7.37
N PHE A 35 -5.69 8.78 7.07
CA PHE A 35 -4.59 8.61 8.02
C PHE A 35 -4.11 9.93 8.66
N GLY A 36 -4.82 11.04 8.43
CA GLY A 36 -4.46 12.36 8.94
C GLY A 36 -3.05 12.80 8.54
N ILE A 37 -2.63 12.50 7.31
CA ILE A 37 -1.30 12.84 6.81
C ILE A 37 -1.34 14.20 6.12
N ASN A 38 -0.63 15.18 6.68
CA ASN A 38 -0.65 16.55 6.18
C ASN A 38 0.25 16.80 4.95
N SER A 39 1.00 15.80 4.47
CA SER A 39 1.87 15.96 3.30
C SER A 39 1.76 14.80 2.31
N THR A 40 1.68 15.16 1.02
CA THR A 40 1.71 14.17 -0.08
C THR A 40 3.02 13.38 -0.09
N ASN A 41 4.12 13.97 0.36
CA ASN A 41 5.42 13.30 0.44
C ASN A 41 5.42 12.16 1.47
N GLY A 42 4.77 12.31 2.62
CA GLY A 42 4.67 11.23 3.62
C GLY A 42 3.99 9.98 3.06
N VAL A 43 2.90 10.15 2.29
CA VAL A 43 2.23 9.05 1.60
C VAL A 43 3.13 8.47 0.50
N ARG A 44 3.75 9.30 -0.34
CA ARG A 44 4.64 8.83 -1.41
C ARG A 44 5.80 7.99 -0.88
N THR A 45 6.47 8.42 0.19
CA THR A 45 7.56 7.68 0.84
C THR A 45 7.07 6.33 1.38
N THR A 46 5.86 6.30 1.93
CA THR A 46 5.27 5.05 2.42
C THR A 46 4.98 4.10 1.27
N LEU A 47 4.37 4.59 0.19
CA LEU A 47 4.09 3.80 -1.02
C LEU A 47 5.39 3.28 -1.67
N GLU A 48 6.43 4.11 -1.74
CA GLU A 48 7.77 3.69 -2.20
C GLU A 48 8.35 2.59 -1.32
N THR A 49 8.15 2.68 -0.01
CA THR A 49 8.63 1.66 0.93
C THR A 49 7.88 0.36 0.76
N LEU A 50 6.54 0.40 0.63
CA LEU A 50 5.71 -0.77 0.36
C LEU A 50 6.10 -1.45 -0.96
N GLU A 51 6.38 -0.66 -2.00
CA GLU A 51 6.84 -1.14 -3.30
C GLU A 51 8.24 -1.79 -3.21
N LYS A 52 9.21 -1.10 -2.59
CA LYS A 52 10.57 -1.63 -2.37
C LYS A 52 10.56 -2.91 -1.53
N LYS A 53 9.60 -3.04 -0.61
CA LYS A 53 9.42 -4.23 0.21
C LYS A 53 8.67 -5.35 -0.52
N GLY A 54 8.09 -5.09 -1.70
CA GLY A 54 7.42 -6.09 -2.52
C GLY A 54 5.94 -6.34 -2.18
N TYR A 55 5.29 -5.44 -1.43
CA TYR A 55 3.86 -5.57 -1.08
C TYR A 55 2.94 -5.00 -2.16
N ILE A 56 3.39 -3.96 -2.87
CA ILE A 56 2.63 -3.31 -3.94
C ILE A 56 3.50 -3.07 -5.16
N ARG A 57 2.86 -2.82 -6.31
CA ARG A 57 3.50 -2.31 -7.52
C ARG A 57 2.81 -1.04 -7.95
N ARG A 58 3.58 -0.04 -8.40
CA ARG A 58 3.03 1.20 -8.94
C ARG A 58 3.26 1.32 -10.44
N ARG A 59 2.22 1.69 -11.18
CA ARG A 59 2.29 2.06 -12.60
C ARG A 59 2.43 3.57 -12.73
N ALA A 60 3.59 4.01 -13.24
CA ALA A 60 3.83 5.41 -13.55
C ALA A 60 2.74 5.96 -14.49
N ARG A 61 2.38 7.23 -14.32
CA ARG A 61 1.39 7.98 -15.13
C ARG A 61 -0.10 7.64 -14.92
N ARG A 62 -0.48 6.85 -13.90
CA ARG A 62 -1.89 6.66 -13.52
C ARG A 62 -2.16 7.09 -12.07
N SER A 63 -3.18 7.93 -11.87
CA SER A 63 -3.59 8.42 -10.54
C SER A 63 -3.98 7.29 -9.57
N ARG A 64 -4.51 6.18 -10.10
CA ARG A 64 -4.87 4.95 -9.38
C ARG A 64 -4.06 3.75 -9.86
N GLY A 65 -2.77 3.95 -10.12
CA GLY A 65 -1.89 2.90 -10.64
C GLY A 65 -1.28 2.01 -9.56
N ILE A 66 -2.00 1.66 -8.49
CA ILE A 66 -1.47 0.80 -7.41
C ILE A 66 -2.06 -0.60 -7.56
N GLU A 67 -1.21 -1.61 -7.54
CA GLU A 67 -1.59 -3.03 -7.60
C GLU A 67 -1.03 -3.75 -6.37
N LEU A 68 -1.81 -4.68 -5.81
CA LEU A 68 -1.31 -5.60 -4.82
C LEU A 68 -0.39 -6.61 -5.51
N VAL A 69 0.77 -6.86 -4.91
CA VAL A 69 1.56 -8.04 -5.28
C VAL A 69 0.98 -9.16 -4.44
N ASP A 70 0.37 -10.18 -5.08
CA ASP A 70 -0.16 -11.35 -4.39
C ASP A 70 0.97 -12.02 -3.60
N PHE A 71 1.07 -11.64 -2.34
CA PHE A 71 1.92 -12.33 -1.40
C PHE A 71 1.05 -13.45 -0.85
N VAL A 72 1.08 -14.60 -1.51
CA VAL A 72 0.72 -15.85 -0.84
C VAL A 72 1.71 -15.95 0.32
N LYS A 73 1.27 -15.54 1.52
CA LYS A 73 1.97 -15.88 2.76
C LYS A 73 2.13 -17.39 2.63
N PRO A 74 3.35 -17.95 2.49
CA PRO A 74 3.47 -19.40 2.50
C PRO A 74 2.78 -19.78 3.81
N ALA A 75 1.67 -20.52 3.68
CA ALA A 75 0.95 -21.03 4.83
C ALA A 75 2.06 -21.58 5.71
N SER A 76 2.20 -21.00 6.91
CA SER A 76 3.22 -21.43 7.84
C SER A 76 2.92 -22.92 8.05
N LEU A 77 3.63 -23.77 7.32
CA LEU A 77 3.62 -25.20 7.55
C LEU A 77 4.10 -25.30 8.99
N SER A 78 3.15 -25.73 9.82
CA SER A 78 3.37 -26.10 11.20
C SER A 78 4.41 -27.22 11.26
#